data_AF-A0AAD1M3Q0-F1
#
_entry.id   AF-A0AAD1M3Q0-F1
#
_cell.length_a   1.000
_cell.length_b   1.000
_cell.length_c   1.000
_cell.angle_alpha   90.00
_cell.angle_beta   90.00
_cell.angle_gamma   90.00
#
_symmetry.space_group_name_H-M   'P 1'
#
loop_
_entity.id
_entity.type
_entity.pdbx_description
1 polymer ?
#
loop_
_entity_poly.entity_id
_entity_poly.type
_entity_poly.pdbx_seq_one_letter_code
_entity_poly.pdbx_strand_id
1 'polypeptide(L)'
;MSRRRRYPLLRAVAELVNAANGVRPLGREGYITIPVFAFGWPTSEMSPVYMGASMLDALRRGLRGDFRGLRGRIALGLTAIAWALLWLIHRRNVSSRPYFEKPLRDALGADYEEIASRSQPVRRRLPQVGVWPTDLVRRRYVEKAGTVQYGPHGRANRADIWRRADLPRDAKAPVLLQVPGGAWAIGMRRPQSYAMLSHLAERGWVCLSIDYRVSPKNTWPDHIVDVKRALAWIKENIADYGGDPDFVAITGGSAGGHLSSLAALTPNDPVWQPGFEDADTSVAAAVPIYGRYDWFTVSGSGRREFIAFLQRFVVKKPFKENRQVFLDASSIKRLRPDAPPFFILHGQDDSIIPVGEGREFAEALREVSTSTVAYAEIPHAQHAFDFYYGSPRAHYTAQAVEVFLSWVHAKHTAAKERRAVAN
;
A
#
# COMPACT_ATOMS: atom_id res chain seq x y z
N MET A 1 7.77 -18.17 -50.01
CA MET A 1 7.28 -18.01 -48.61
C MET A 1 8.31 -17.22 -47.78
N SER A 2 8.31 -15.90 -47.93
CA SER A 2 9.30 -14.97 -47.37
C SER A 2 8.60 -13.92 -46.50
N ARG A 3 9.28 -13.46 -45.42
CA ARG A 3 8.88 -12.45 -44.41
C ARG A 3 8.16 -12.94 -43.15
N ARG A 4 8.88 -13.67 -42.28
CA ARG A 4 8.76 -13.50 -40.81
C ARG A 4 10.15 -13.55 -40.15
N ARG A 5 11.10 -12.72 -40.60
CA ARG A 5 12.31 -12.41 -39.79
C ARG A 5 11.88 -11.47 -38.66
N ARG A 6 11.31 -12.03 -37.60
CA ARG A 6 10.91 -11.31 -36.38
C ARG A 6 12.18 -10.85 -35.66
N TYR A 7 12.36 -9.53 -35.50
CA TYR A 7 13.52 -8.85 -34.93
C TYR A 7 13.97 -9.45 -33.57
N PRO A 8 14.91 -10.42 -33.54
CA PRO A 8 15.23 -11.13 -32.31
C PRO A 8 16.06 -10.24 -31.37
N LEU A 9 16.91 -9.38 -31.95
CA LEU A 9 17.71 -8.40 -31.23
C LEU A 9 16.86 -7.32 -30.57
N LEU A 10 15.91 -6.72 -31.29
CA LEU A 10 15.04 -5.67 -30.73
C LEU A 10 14.29 -6.16 -29.49
N ARG A 11 13.76 -7.38 -29.56
CA ARG A 11 13.08 -8.01 -28.42
C ARG A 11 14.04 -8.25 -27.25
N ALA A 12 15.21 -8.83 -27.50
CA ALA A 12 16.18 -9.11 -26.44
C ALA A 12 16.69 -7.84 -25.78
N VAL A 13 16.90 -6.77 -26.55
CA VAL A 13 17.24 -5.43 -26.04
C VAL A 13 16.08 -4.88 -25.20
N ALA A 14 14.83 -4.94 -25.67
CA ALA A 14 13.68 -4.46 -24.90
C ALA A 14 13.51 -5.20 -23.57
N GLU A 15 13.70 -6.52 -23.58
CA GLU A 15 13.67 -7.35 -22.38
C GLU A 15 14.79 -6.98 -21.40
N LEU A 16 16.01 -6.81 -21.90
CA LEU A 16 17.16 -6.40 -21.10
C LEU A 16 16.97 -5.01 -20.47
N VAL A 17 16.49 -4.04 -21.25
CA VAL A 17 16.19 -2.68 -20.77
C VAL A 17 15.12 -2.72 -19.69
N ASN A 18 14.07 -3.52 -19.88
CA ASN A 18 13.02 -3.67 -18.89
C ASN A 18 13.51 -4.36 -17.60
N ALA A 19 14.34 -5.41 -17.72
CA ALA A 19 14.97 -6.06 -16.57
C ALA A 19 15.91 -5.10 -15.82
N ALA A 20 16.72 -4.30 -16.54
CA ALA A 20 17.56 -3.26 -15.94
C ALA A 20 16.71 -2.22 -15.20
N ASN A 21 15.60 -1.78 -15.79
CA ASN A 21 14.64 -0.88 -15.15
C ASN A 21 13.99 -1.47 -13.89
N GLY A 22 13.76 -2.79 -13.86
CA GLY A 22 13.29 -3.52 -12.67
C GLY A 22 14.35 -3.69 -11.58
N VAL A 23 15.65 -3.75 -11.94
CA VAL A 23 16.77 -3.78 -10.98
C VAL A 23 16.93 -2.43 -10.30
N ARG A 24 16.82 -1.36 -11.08
CA ARG A 24 16.85 0.02 -10.63
C ARG A 24 16.12 0.90 -11.66
N PRO A 25 15.19 1.77 -11.26
CA PRO A 25 14.47 2.61 -12.20
C PRO A 25 15.41 3.50 -13.00
N LEU A 26 15.24 3.51 -14.33
CA LEU A 26 16.11 4.24 -15.25
C LEU A 26 15.88 5.76 -15.24
N GLY A 27 14.79 6.22 -14.62
CA GLY A 27 14.48 7.63 -14.41
C GLY A 27 13.68 7.80 -13.12
N ARG A 28 14.01 8.84 -12.35
CA ARG A 28 13.38 9.12 -11.05
C ARG A 28 12.83 10.55 -10.93
N GLU A 29 12.94 11.35 -11.98
CA GLU A 29 12.54 12.76 -11.96
C GLU A 29 11.69 13.11 -13.18
N GLY A 30 10.73 14.02 -13.00
CA GLY A 30 9.88 14.50 -14.07
C GLY A 30 8.94 13.44 -14.65
N TYR A 31 8.40 13.70 -15.84
CA TYR A 31 7.37 12.85 -16.45
C TYR A 31 7.85 11.47 -16.93
N ILE A 32 9.17 11.25 -17.07
CA ILE A 32 9.72 9.94 -17.47
C ILE A 32 9.47 8.85 -16.41
N THR A 33 9.18 9.26 -15.18
CA THR A 33 8.85 8.37 -14.06
C THR A 33 7.61 7.51 -14.32
N ILE A 34 6.61 8.03 -15.07
CA ILE A 34 5.38 7.32 -15.38
C ILE A 34 5.64 6.06 -16.21
N PRO A 35 6.27 6.14 -17.41
CA PRO A 35 6.60 4.94 -18.17
C PRO A 35 7.63 4.07 -17.45
N VAL A 36 8.63 4.65 -16.77
CA VAL A 36 9.61 3.89 -15.98
C VAL A 36 8.93 3.02 -14.93
N PHE A 37 7.97 3.57 -14.19
CA PHE A 37 7.17 2.81 -13.24
C PHE A 37 6.32 1.75 -13.93
N ALA A 38 5.55 2.13 -14.97
CA ALA A 38 4.60 1.23 -15.62
C ALA A 38 5.24 -0.06 -16.17
N PHE A 39 6.47 0.02 -16.67
CA PHE A 39 7.22 -1.15 -17.16
C PHE A 39 8.07 -1.81 -16.07
N GLY A 40 8.70 -1.01 -15.20
CA GLY A 40 9.62 -1.50 -14.16
C GLY A 40 8.91 -2.24 -13.03
N TRP A 41 7.75 -1.74 -12.58
CA TRP A 41 7.06 -2.26 -11.40
C TRP A 41 6.58 -3.72 -11.54
N PRO A 42 5.88 -4.14 -12.62
CA PRO A 42 5.56 -5.55 -12.80
C PRO A 42 6.82 -6.42 -12.86
N THR A 43 7.89 -5.90 -13.47
CA THR A 43 9.17 -6.60 -13.61
C THR A 43 9.89 -6.76 -12.29
N SER A 44 9.86 -5.75 -11.42
CA SER A 44 10.50 -5.77 -10.11
C SER A 44 9.78 -6.69 -9.13
N GLU A 45 8.45 -6.76 -9.18
CA GLU A 45 7.65 -7.51 -8.20
C GLU A 45 7.24 -8.91 -8.66
N MET A 46 7.12 -9.13 -9.97
CA MET A 46 6.73 -10.42 -10.58
C MET A 46 7.85 -11.04 -11.42
N SER A 47 9.11 -10.78 -11.07
CA SER A 47 10.30 -11.25 -11.81
C SER A 47 10.31 -12.75 -12.12
N PRO A 48 9.86 -13.69 -11.25
CA PRO A 48 9.82 -15.12 -11.61
C PRO A 48 8.85 -15.43 -12.74
N VAL A 49 7.72 -14.73 -12.80
CA VAL A 49 6.71 -14.91 -13.87
C VAL A 49 7.26 -14.41 -15.20
N TYR A 50 7.91 -13.24 -15.19
CA TYR A 50 8.57 -12.69 -16.38
C TYR A 50 9.70 -13.59 -16.89
N MET A 51 10.53 -14.09 -15.98
CA MET A 51 11.63 -15.00 -16.31
C MET A 51 11.09 -16.31 -16.89
N GLY A 52 10.11 -16.95 -16.24
CA GLY A 52 9.50 -18.18 -16.73
C GLY A 52 8.86 -18.03 -18.11
N ALA A 53 8.10 -16.95 -18.33
CA ALA A 53 7.51 -16.65 -19.64
C ALA A 53 8.57 -16.42 -20.72
N SER A 54 9.66 -15.73 -20.38
CA SER A 54 10.78 -15.51 -21.31
C SER A 54 11.52 -16.81 -21.64
N MET A 55 11.78 -17.68 -20.67
CA MET A 55 12.41 -18.99 -20.88
C MET A 55 11.57 -19.89 -21.80
N LEU A 56 10.25 -19.95 -21.59
CA LEU A 56 9.34 -20.71 -22.45
C LEU A 56 9.33 -20.17 -23.89
N ASP A 57 9.35 -18.84 -24.05
CA ASP A 57 9.42 -18.22 -25.36
C ASP A 57 10.78 -18.46 -26.05
N ALA A 58 11.89 -18.37 -25.32
CA ALA A 58 13.21 -18.68 -25.84
C ALA A 58 13.30 -20.14 -26.29
N LEU A 59 12.77 -21.10 -25.51
CA LEU A 59 12.69 -22.50 -25.91
C LEU A 59 11.92 -22.66 -27.24
N ARG A 60 10.73 -22.06 -27.34
CA ARG A 60 9.91 -22.07 -28.56
C ARG A 60 10.67 -21.52 -29.79
N ARG A 61 11.45 -20.45 -29.61
CA ARG A 61 12.29 -19.85 -30.66
C ARG A 61 13.50 -20.71 -31.01
N GLY A 62 14.10 -21.36 -30.01
CA GLY A 62 15.16 -22.35 -30.19
C GLY A 62 14.73 -23.51 -31.09
N LEU A 63 13.54 -24.07 -30.83
CA LEU A 63 12.95 -25.15 -31.64
C LEU A 63 12.69 -24.73 -33.10
N ARG A 64 12.48 -23.43 -33.36
CA ARG A 64 12.32 -22.88 -34.72
C ARG A 64 13.65 -22.58 -35.42
N GLY A 65 14.77 -22.71 -34.72
CA GLY A 65 16.10 -22.38 -35.23
C GLY A 65 16.41 -20.87 -35.25
N ASP A 66 15.65 -20.04 -34.53
CA ASP A 66 15.82 -18.58 -34.52
C ASP A 66 17.21 -18.13 -33.99
N PHE A 67 17.92 -19.03 -33.28
CA PHE A 67 19.24 -18.77 -32.69
C PHE A 67 20.43 -19.32 -33.50
N ARG A 68 20.21 -19.92 -34.68
CA ARG A 68 21.30 -20.56 -35.47
C ARG A 68 22.33 -19.56 -36.01
N GLY A 69 21.89 -18.36 -36.41
CA GLY A 69 22.74 -17.30 -36.95
C GLY A 69 23.31 -16.35 -35.89
N LEU A 70 24.34 -15.57 -36.24
CA LEU A 70 25.05 -14.65 -35.33
C LEU A 70 24.10 -13.72 -34.56
N ARG A 71 23.16 -13.06 -35.25
CA ARG A 71 22.17 -12.16 -34.61
C ARG A 71 21.27 -12.89 -33.61
N GLY A 72 20.97 -14.16 -33.87
CA GLY A 72 20.19 -15.01 -32.99
C GLY A 72 20.98 -15.40 -31.73
N ARG A 73 22.26 -15.74 -31.88
CA ARG A 73 23.17 -16.02 -30.75
C ARG A 73 23.36 -14.79 -29.85
N ILE A 74 23.55 -13.61 -30.44
CA ILE A 74 23.63 -12.35 -29.70
C ILE A 74 22.32 -12.10 -28.94
N ALA A 75 21.16 -12.27 -29.61
CA ALA A 75 19.87 -12.10 -28.95
C ALA A 75 19.68 -13.08 -27.78
N LEU A 76 20.10 -14.33 -27.91
CA LEU A 76 20.07 -15.30 -26.82
C LEU A 76 20.98 -14.89 -25.65
N GLY A 77 22.18 -14.37 -25.94
CA GLY A 77 23.09 -13.84 -24.92
C GLY A 77 22.48 -12.66 -24.15
N LEU A 78 21.87 -11.69 -24.85
CA LEU A 78 21.16 -10.57 -24.21
C LEU A 78 19.98 -11.03 -23.35
N THR A 79 19.20 -12.00 -23.84
CA THR A 79 18.11 -12.61 -23.05
C THR A 79 18.64 -13.35 -21.81
N ALA A 80 19.78 -14.05 -21.90
CA ALA A 80 20.39 -14.69 -20.74
C ALA A 80 20.86 -13.67 -19.69
N ILE A 81 21.40 -12.52 -20.11
CA ILE A 81 21.72 -11.41 -19.19
C ILE A 81 20.43 -10.89 -18.53
N ALA A 82 19.35 -10.71 -19.29
CA ALA A 82 18.06 -10.31 -18.73
C ALA A 82 17.55 -11.30 -17.67
N TRP A 83 17.71 -12.61 -17.87
CA TRP A 83 17.38 -13.62 -16.86
C TRP A 83 18.24 -13.51 -15.60
N ALA A 84 19.53 -13.24 -15.74
CA ALA A 84 20.40 -13.01 -14.57
C ALA A 84 19.94 -11.79 -13.76
N LEU A 85 19.51 -10.71 -14.42
CA LEU A 85 18.92 -9.54 -13.75
C LEU A 85 17.58 -9.86 -13.08
N LEU A 86 16.69 -10.62 -13.74
CA LEU A 86 15.43 -11.07 -13.15
C LEU A 86 15.64 -11.97 -11.93
N TRP A 87 16.63 -12.85 -11.97
CA TRP A 87 17.03 -13.68 -10.83
C TRP A 87 17.59 -12.83 -9.68
N LEU A 88 18.42 -11.83 -9.98
CA LEU A 88 18.91 -10.87 -8.98
C LEU A 88 17.75 -10.13 -8.29
N ILE A 89 16.77 -9.65 -9.06
CA ILE A 89 15.55 -9.02 -8.53
C ILE A 89 14.82 -9.98 -7.61
N HIS A 90 14.57 -11.21 -8.07
CA HIS A 90 13.87 -12.22 -7.26
C HIS A 90 14.61 -12.49 -5.94
N ARG A 91 15.94 -12.67 -5.98
CA ARG A 91 16.78 -12.86 -4.80
C ARG A 91 16.66 -11.69 -3.83
N ARG A 92 16.69 -10.44 -4.32
CA ARG A 92 16.50 -9.25 -3.49
C ARG A 92 15.13 -9.23 -2.81
N ASN A 93 14.06 -9.61 -3.53
CA ASN A 93 12.71 -9.65 -2.99
C ASN A 93 12.57 -10.72 -1.89
N VAL A 94 13.08 -11.93 -2.09
CA VAL A 94 12.96 -12.99 -1.07
C VAL A 94 13.82 -12.69 0.17
N SER A 95 14.97 -12.03 -0.02
CA SER A 95 15.88 -11.64 1.05
C SER A 95 15.53 -10.32 1.74
N SER A 96 14.44 -9.64 1.37
CA SER A 96 14.14 -8.31 1.92
C SER A 96 13.49 -8.32 3.32
N ARG A 97 13.13 -9.49 3.85
CA ARG A 97 12.44 -9.64 5.14
C ARG A 97 13.06 -8.84 6.31
N PRO A 98 14.39 -8.83 6.51
CA PRO A 98 14.99 -8.10 7.64
C PRO A 98 14.73 -6.59 7.63
N TYR A 99 14.49 -5.99 6.45
CA TYR A 99 14.20 -4.56 6.32
C TYR A 99 12.80 -4.17 6.78
N PHE A 100 11.94 -5.16 7.03
CA PHE A 100 10.62 -4.97 7.64
C PHE A 100 10.66 -5.23 9.15
N GLU A 101 11.43 -6.23 9.59
CA GLU A 101 11.50 -6.65 11.01
C GLU A 101 12.39 -5.72 11.84
N LYS A 102 13.55 -5.30 11.30
CA LYS A 102 14.49 -4.47 12.06
C LYS A 102 13.87 -3.14 12.53
N PRO A 103 13.18 -2.35 11.67
CA PRO A 103 12.58 -1.10 12.11
C PRO A 103 11.50 -1.27 13.19
N LEU A 104 10.77 -2.40 13.18
CA LEU A 104 9.81 -2.72 14.23
C LEU A 104 10.52 -3.05 15.53
N ARG A 105 11.56 -3.89 15.50
CA ARG A 105 12.37 -4.19 16.69
C ARG A 105 12.98 -2.91 17.29
N ASP A 106 13.51 -2.03 16.45
CA ASP A 106 14.15 -0.78 16.88
C ASP A 106 13.13 0.18 17.51
N ALA A 107 11.89 0.24 16.98
CA ALA A 107 10.85 1.16 17.47
C ALA A 107 9.98 0.61 18.61
N LEU A 108 9.73 -0.70 18.64
CA LEU A 108 8.75 -1.34 19.53
C LEU A 108 9.41 -2.06 20.72
N GLY A 109 10.72 -2.32 20.66
CA GLY A 109 11.45 -3.11 21.65
C GLY A 109 11.73 -4.54 21.19
N ALA A 110 12.62 -5.25 21.90
CA ALA A 110 13.03 -6.62 21.54
C ALA A 110 11.93 -7.67 21.75
N ASP A 111 10.98 -7.39 22.64
CA ASP A 111 9.84 -8.22 23.04
C ASP A 111 8.57 -7.96 22.20
N TYR A 112 8.66 -7.14 21.15
CA TYR A 112 7.48 -6.71 20.37
C TYR A 112 6.68 -7.88 19.78
N GLU A 113 7.35 -8.95 19.33
CA GLU A 113 6.70 -10.16 18.81
C GLU A 113 5.94 -10.91 19.91
N GLU A 114 6.50 -10.97 21.12
CA GLU A 114 5.83 -11.59 22.26
C GLU A 114 4.57 -10.80 22.62
N ILE A 115 4.66 -9.47 22.72
CA ILE A 115 3.51 -8.60 22.99
C ILE A 115 2.46 -8.75 21.88
N ALA A 116 2.86 -8.71 20.61
CA ALA A 116 1.95 -8.86 19.48
C ALA A 116 1.22 -10.23 19.50
N SER A 117 1.91 -11.30 19.89
CA SER A 117 1.33 -12.64 19.94
C SER A 117 0.14 -12.77 20.90
N ARG A 118 0.03 -11.88 21.91
CA ARG A 118 -1.11 -11.84 22.84
C ARG A 118 -2.43 -11.44 22.17
N SER A 119 -2.36 -10.76 21.03
CA SER A 119 -3.53 -10.38 20.22
C SER A 119 -3.84 -11.37 19.10
N GLN A 120 -2.98 -12.39 18.88
CA GLN A 120 -3.12 -13.32 17.75
C GLN A 120 -3.92 -14.56 18.16
N PRO A 121 -4.92 -15.00 17.36
CA PRO A 121 -5.57 -16.28 17.61
C PRO A 121 -4.57 -17.42 17.41
N VAL A 122 -4.57 -18.39 18.34
CA VAL A 122 -3.74 -19.60 18.29
C VAL A 122 -4.25 -20.50 17.15
N ARG A 123 -3.82 -20.26 15.91
CA ARG A 123 -4.12 -21.16 14.78
C ARG A 123 -2.98 -21.31 13.79
N ARG A 124 -2.91 -22.52 13.22
CA ARG A 124 -1.85 -23.03 12.35
C ARG A 124 -1.70 -22.15 11.10
N ARG A 125 -0.47 -21.74 10.81
CA ARG A 125 -0.10 -20.96 9.62
C ARG A 125 -0.40 -21.76 8.35
N LEU A 126 -1.29 -21.27 7.49
CA LEU A 126 -1.32 -21.72 6.11
C LEU A 126 -0.25 -20.93 5.32
N PRO A 127 0.63 -21.59 4.55
CA PRO A 127 1.55 -20.88 3.68
C PRO A 127 0.74 -20.14 2.61
N GLN A 128 0.74 -18.81 2.67
CA GLN A 128 0.04 -17.94 1.71
C GLN A 128 0.96 -17.43 0.60
N VAL A 129 2.15 -18.01 0.42
CA VAL A 129 3.10 -17.56 -0.61
C VAL A 129 2.76 -18.23 -1.94
N GLY A 130 2.41 -17.45 -2.97
CA GLY A 130 2.17 -17.95 -4.31
C GLY A 130 1.49 -16.96 -5.25
N VAL A 131 1.54 -17.21 -6.55
CA VAL A 131 0.84 -16.39 -7.56
C VAL A 131 -0.58 -16.90 -7.72
N TRP A 132 -1.44 -16.58 -6.75
CA TRP A 132 -2.85 -16.93 -6.81
C TRP A 132 -3.64 -15.87 -7.60
N PRO A 133 -4.64 -16.27 -8.40
CA PRO A 133 -5.60 -15.33 -8.97
C PRO A 133 -6.25 -14.51 -7.85
N THR A 134 -6.16 -13.19 -7.93
CA THR A 134 -6.63 -12.24 -6.91
C THR A 134 -8.11 -12.44 -6.57
N ASP A 135 -8.93 -12.81 -7.54
CA ASP A 135 -10.36 -13.12 -7.34
C ASP A 135 -10.59 -14.35 -6.46
N LEU A 136 -9.73 -15.37 -6.53
CA LEU A 136 -9.84 -16.55 -5.67
C LEU A 136 -9.51 -16.20 -4.21
N VAL A 137 -8.46 -15.40 -4.01
CA VAL A 137 -8.10 -14.87 -2.69
C VAL A 137 -9.28 -14.10 -2.10
N ARG A 138 -9.86 -13.18 -2.88
CA ARG A 138 -11.00 -12.39 -2.43
C ARG A 138 -12.20 -13.24 -2.05
N ARG A 139 -12.61 -14.19 -2.90
CA ARG A 139 -13.79 -15.04 -2.65
C ARG A 139 -13.69 -15.87 -1.37
N ARG A 140 -12.49 -16.10 -0.85
CA ARG A 140 -12.26 -16.79 0.42
C ARG A 140 -12.65 -15.98 1.65
N TYR A 141 -12.48 -14.65 1.62
CA TYR A 141 -12.66 -13.77 2.79
C TYR A 141 -13.79 -12.78 2.65
N VAL A 142 -14.27 -12.53 1.42
CA VAL A 142 -15.39 -11.64 1.18
C VAL A 142 -16.59 -12.48 0.76
N GLU A 143 -17.52 -12.65 1.69
CA GLU A 143 -18.81 -13.30 1.43
C GLU A 143 -19.59 -12.56 0.32
N LYS A 144 -20.55 -13.23 -0.32
CA LYS A 144 -21.38 -12.59 -1.37
C LYS A 144 -22.13 -11.35 -0.87
N ALA A 145 -22.55 -11.34 0.40
CA ALA A 145 -23.18 -10.20 1.06
C ALA A 145 -22.16 -9.20 1.67
N GLY A 146 -20.86 -9.51 1.65
CA GLY A 146 -19.79 -8.69 2.24
C GLY A 146 -19.40 -7.47 1.42
N THR A 147 -20.25 -6.97 0.52
CA THR A 147 -20.08 -5.68 -0.14
C THR A 147 -21.16 -4.73 0.35
N VAL A 148 -20.78 -3.77 1.18
CA VAL A 148 -21.68 -2.78 1.80
C VAL A 148 -21.57 -1.43 1.11
N GLN A 149 -22.55 -0.56 1.36
CA GLN A 149 -22.48 0.85 0.99
C GLN A 149 -22.36 1.69 2.27
N TYR A 150 -21.28 2.43 2.41
CA TYR A 150 -20.96 3.18 3.64
C TYR A 150 -21.36 4.66 3.55
N GLY A 151 -21.80 5.13 2.39
CA GLY A 151 -22.09 6.55 2.16
C GLY A 151 -23.02 6.82 0.99
N PRO A 152 -23.41 8.09 0.78
CA PRO A 152 -24.50 8.46 -0.12
C PRO A 152 -24.11 8.38 -1.62
N HIS A 153 -22.83 8.25 -1.96
CA HIS A 153 -22.36 8.34 -3.36
C HIS A 153 -22.37 7.01 -4.12
N GLY A 154 -23.29 6.11 -3.78
CA GLY A 154 -23.56 4.87 -4.52
C GLY A 154 -22.31 4.01 -4.69
N ARG A 155 -21.93 3.74 -5.95
CA ARG A 155 -20.76 2.90 -6.27
C ARG A 155 -19.43 3.47 -5.75
N ALA A 156 -19.33 4.79 -5.56
CA ALA A 156 -18.12 5.42 -5.05
C ALA A 156 -17.98 5.27 -3.53
N ASN A 157 -19.04 4.90 -2.80
CA ASN A 157 -18.97 4.63 -1.35
C ASN A 157 -19.33 3.18 -1.04
N ARG A 158 -18.70 2.24 -1.75
CA ARG A 158 -18.82 0.81 -1.45
C ARG A 158 -17.60 0.32 -0.70
N ALA A 159 -17.80 -0.67 0.16
CA ALA A 159 -16.71 -1.35 0.84
C ALA A 159 -16.85 -2.86 0.70
N ASP A 160 -15.73 -3.57 0.63
CA ASP A 160 -15.67 -5.01 0.81
C ASP A 160 -15.21 -5.31 2.24
N ILE A 161 -15.94 -6.19 2.92
CA ILE A 161 -15.63 -6.68 4.27
C ILE A 161 -14.87 -8.00 4.14
N TRP A 162 -13.62 -7.97 4.57
CA TRP A 162 -12.71 -9.11 4.61
C TRP A 162 -12.69 -9.65 6.03
N ARG A 163 -13.18 -10.88 6.19
CA ARG A 163 -13.14 -11.60 7.45
C ARG A 163 -13.07 -13.09 7.17
N ARG A 164 -12.74 -13.88 8.18
CA ARG A 164 -12.96 -15.32 8.06
C ARG A 164 -14.44 -15.63 8.21
N ALA A 165 -14.91 -16.61 7.45
CA ALA A 165 -16.29 -17.08 7.55
C ALA A 165 -16.61 -17.63 8.96
N ASP A 166 -15.62 -18.22 9.62
CA ASP A 166 -15.73 -18.81 10.97
C ASP A 166 -15.43 -17.83 12.11
N LEU A 167 -15.21 -16.54 11.83
CA LEU A 167 -15.10 -15.52 12.87
C LEU A 167 -16.48 -15.28 13.51
N PRO A 168 -16.63 -15.44 14.85
CA PRO A 168 -17.88 -15.13 15.54
C PRO A 168 -18.32 -13.67 15.35
N ARG A 169 -19.62 -13.42 15.38
CA ARG A 169 -20.19 -12.07 15.22
C ARG A 169 -20.02 -11.19 16.46
N ASP A 170 -19.76 -11.80 17.61
CA ASP A 170 -19.49 -11.16 18.89
C ASP A 170 -17.99 -11.16 19.25
N ALA A 171 -17.12 -11.52 18.29
CA ALA A 171 -15.68 -11.71 18.53
C ALA A 171 -14.95 -10.43 18.99
N LYS A 172 -15.51 -9.24 18.74
CA LYS A 172 -14.85 -7.94 18.97
C LYS A 172 -13.44 -7.93 18.37
N ALA A 173 -13.34 -8.35 17.12
CA ALA A 173 -12.08 -8.44 16.41
C ALA A 173 -11.52 -7.05 16.07
N PRO A 174 -10.20 -6.82 16.15
CA PRO A 174 -9.62 -5.56 15.74
C PRO A 174 -9.89 -5.27 14.26
N VAL A 175 -10.13 -4.00 13.94
CA VAL A 175 -10.59 -3.55 12.62
C VAL A 175 -9.48 -2.84 11.87
N LEU A 176 -9.33 -3.12 10.57
CA LEU A 176 -8.46 -2.37 9.65
C LEU A 176 -9.28 -1.73 8.53
N LEU A 177 -9.24 -0.40 8.41
CA LEU A 177 -9.66 0.30 7.20
C LEU A 177 -8.50 0.40 6.20
N GLN A 178 -8.70 -0.12 4.99
CA GLN A 178 -7.78 -0.02 3.87
C GLN A 178 -8.31 0.99 2.85
N VAL A 179 -7.50 2.03 2.59
CA VAL A 179 -7.77 3.08 1.63
C VAL A 179 -6.92 2.86 0.37
N PRO A 180 -7.54 2.67 -0.82
CA PRO A 180 -6.77 2.42 -2.03
C PRO A 180 -5.93 3.62 -2.48
N GLY A 181 -4.78 3.32 -3.07
CA GLY A 181 -4.00 4.29 -3.83
C GLY A 181 -4.56 4.50 -5.24
N GLY A 182 -3.84 5.31 -6.02
CA GLY A 182 -4.22 5.60 -7.40
C GLY A 182 -4.22 7.09 -7.79
N ALA A 183 -3.31 7.87 -7.20
CA ALA A 183 -3.15 9.31 -7.48
C ALA A 183 -4.48 10.11 -7.41
N TRP A 184 -5.37 9.75 -6.47
CA TRP A 184 -6.72 10.32 -6.31
C TRP A 184 -7.63 10.23 -7.56
N ALA A 185 -7.15 9.56 -8.62
CA ALA A 185 -7.81 9.35 -9.90
C ALA A 185 -8.38 7.93 -10.02
N ILE A 186 -7.80 7.01 -9.25
CA ILE A 186 -8.24 5.63 -9.08
C ILE A 186 -8.39 5.42 -7.57
N GLY A 187 -9.55 4.92 -7.15
CA GLY A 187 -9.94 4.79 -5.75
C GLY A 187 -10.85 3.58 -5.60
N MET A 188 -10.38 2.43 -6.08
CA MET A 188 -11.15 1.19 -6.10
C MET A 188 -10.66 0.17 -5.08
N ARG A 189 -11.60 -0.46 -4.37
CA ARG A 189 -11.38 -1.51 -3.35
C ARG A 189 -10.79 -2.81 -3.88
N ARG A 190 -10.60 -2.93 -5.20
CA ARG A 190 -10.09 -4.14 -5.86
C ARG A 190 -9.09 -3.77 -6.96
N PRO A 191 -8.00 -4.53 -7.16
CA PRO A 191 -7.50 -5.63 -6.34
C PRO A 191 -6.38 -5.21 -5.35
N GLN A 192 -6.47 -4.00 -4.77
CA GLN A 192 -5.39 -3.44 -3.95
C GLN A 192 -5.24 -4.12 -2.58
N SER A 193 -4.00 -4.28 -2.11
CA SER A 193 -3.64 -4.76 -0.78
C SER A 193 -4.18 -6.16 -0.41
N TYR A 194 -4.41 -7.06 -1.38
CA TYR A 194 -4.99 -8.38 -1.09
C TYR A 194 -4.08 -9.26 -0.21
N ALA A 195 -2.75 -9.14 -0.34
CA ALA A 195 -1.81 -9.82 0.55
C ALA A 195 -2.02 -9.36 2.01
N MET A 196 -2.14 -8.05 2.24
CA MET A 196 -2.45 -7.45 3.55
C MET A 196 -3.80 -7.95 4.08
N LEU A 197 -4.88 -7.74 3.33
CA LEU A 197 -6.25 -8.01 3.77
C LEU A 197 -6.46 -9.49 4.07
N SER A 198 -5.94 -10.38 3.23
CA SER A 198 -6.03 -11.83 3.48
C SER A 198 -5.17 -12.30 4.65
N HIS A 199 -4.01 -11.68 4.87
CA HIS A 199 -3.15 -12.01 6.00
C HIS A 199 -3.78 -11.62 7.32
N LEU A 200 -4.27 -10.38 7.43
CA LEU A 200 -4.93 -9.90 8.65
C LEU A 200 -6.25 -10.64 8.90
N ALA A 201 -7.05 -10.91 7.86
CA ALA A 201 -8.26 -11.72 8.02
C ALA A 201 -7.95 -13.11 8.58
N GLU A 202 -6.90 -13.80 8.08
CA GLU A 202 -6.46 -15.08 8.65
C GLU A 202 -5.99 -14.97 10.12
N ARG A 203 -5.49 -13.80 10.51
CA ARG A 203 -5.13 -13.43 11.89
C ARG A 203 -6.33 -12.96 12.73
N GLY A 204 -7.55 -13.10 12.23
CA GLY A 204 -8.77 -12.81 12.99
C GLY A 204 -9.20 -11.35 12.97
N TRP A 205 -8.58 -10.51 12.13
CA TRP A 205 -9.03 -9.14 11.94
C TRP A 205 -10.26 -9.07 11.05
N VAL A 206 -11.05 -8.01 11.21
CA VAL A 206 -12.05 -7.59 10.22
C VAL A 206 -11.48 -6.42 9.44
N CYS A 207 -11.31 -6.55 8.13
CA CYS A 207 -10.79 -5.48 7.29
C CYS A 207 -11.87 -4.91 6.37
N LEU A 208 -11.94 -3.59 6.25
CA LEU A 208 -12.76 -2.89 5.27
C LEU A 208 -11.88 -2.32 4.16
N SER A 209 -12.10 -2.71 2.91
CA SER A 209 -11.46 -2.06 1.75
C SER A 209 -12.50 -1.24 1.01
N ILE A 210 -12.25 0.05 0.83
CA ILE A 210 -13.26 1.02 0.34
C ILE A 210 -13.00 1.48 -1.09
N ASP A 211 -14.06 1.75 -1.83
CA ASP A 211 -14.02 2.71 -2.94
C ASP A 211 -14.12 4.12 -2.37
N TYR A 212 -13.63 5.15 -3.08
CA TYR A 212 -13.93 6.56 -2.76
C TYR A 212 -14.11 7.38 -4.05
N ARG A 213 -14.74 8.54 -3.96
CA ARG A 213 -14.89 9.49 -5.08
C ARG A 213 -13.55 9.98 -5.61
N VAL A 214 -13.34 9.95 -6.93
CA VAL A 214 -12.05 10.24 -7.58
C VAL A 214 -12.07 11.43 -8.54
N SER A 215 -10.91 12.03 -8.72
CA SER A 215 -10.65 13.11 -9.67
C SER A 215 -10.54 12.59 -11.11
N PRO A 216 -10.89 13.41 -12.12
CA PRO A 216 -11.21 14.84 -12.05
C PRO A 216 -12.71 15.13 -11.85
N LYS A 217 -13.53 14.08 -11.75
CA LYS A 217 -14.99 14.20 -11.56
C LYS A 217 -15.34 14.72 -10.16
N ASN A 218 -14.65 14.20 -9.15
CA ASN A 218 -14.74 14.61 -7.76
C ASN A 218 -13.39 15.14 -7.31
N THR A 219 -13.35 16.39 -6.87
CA THR A 219 -12.11 17.10 -6.52
C THR A 219 -11.90 17.11 -5.03
N TRP A 220 -10.67 17.41 -4.61
CA TRP A 220 -10.38 17.68 -3.20
C TRP A 220 -11.40 18.69 -2.60
N PRO A 221 -11.99 18.44 -1.41
CA PRO A 221 -11.69 17.40 -0.43
C PRO A 221 -12.60 16.14 -0.47
N ASP A 222 -13.32 15.86 -1.57
CA ASP A 222 -14.27 14.73 -1.63
C ASP A 222 -13.65 13.38 -1.20
N HIS A 223 -12.37 13.17 -1.50
CA HIS A 223 -11.63 11.96 -1.17
C HIS A 223 -11.50 11.73 0.34
N ILE A 224 -11.11 12.76 1.10
CA ILE A 224 -10.91 12.63 2.56
C ILE A 224 -12.25 12.58 3.29
N VAL A 225 -13.28 13.29 2.77
CA VAL A 225 -14.65 13.20 3.29
C VAL A 225 -15.16 11.77 3.20
N ASP A 226 -14.92 11.09 2.08
CA ASP A 226 -15.33 9.70 1.88
C ASP A 226 -14.59 8.72 2.82
N VAL A 227 -13.30 8.94 3.08
CA VAL A 227 -12.52 8.13 4.04
C VAL A 227 -13.06 8.31 5.46
N LYS A 228 -13.32 9.55 5.88
CA LYS A 228 -13.91 9.85 7.19
C LYS A 228 -15.31 9.28 7.33
N ARG A 229 -16.12 9.31 6.27
CA ARG A 229 -17.43 8.67 6.26
C ARG A 229 -17.36 7.16 6.38
N ALA A 230 -16.35 6.52 5.78
CA ALA A 230 -16.11 5.09 6.00
C ALA A 230 -15.72 4.78 7.45
N LEU A 231 -14.92 5.64 8.11
CA LEU A 231 -14.60 5.51 9.54
C LEU A 231 -15.86 5.64 10.40
N ALA A 232 -16.70 6.64 10.15
CA ALA A 232 -17.98 6.80 10.85
C ALA A 232 -18.88 5.56 10.68
N TRP A 233 -18.98 5.04 9.45
CA TRP A 233 -19.73 3.81 9.18
C TRP A 233 -19.17 2.60 9.94
N ILE A 234 -17.84 2.47 10.02
CA ILE A 234 -17.18 1.40 10.80
C ILE A 234 -17.60 1.50 12.26
N LYS A 235 -17.50 2.68 12.87
CA LYS A 235 -17.84 2.89 14.29
C LYS A 235 -19.27 2.50 14.60
N GLU A 236 -20.20 2.77 13.69
CA GLU A 236 -21.62 2.48 13.86
C GLU A 236 -22.00 1.02 13.53
N ASN A 237 -21.36 0.39 12.53
CA ASN A 237 -21.89 -0.83 11.91
C ASN A 237 -20.96 -2.05 11.97
N ILE A 238 -19.67 -1.89 12.31
CA ILE A 238 -18.71 -3.00 12.15
C ILE A 238 -18.94 -4.16 13.14
N ALA A 239 -19.61 -3.88 14.26
CA ALA A 239 -19.98 -4.88 15.25
C ALA A 239 -20.83 -6.00 14.65
N ASP A 240 -21.73 -5.68 13.71
CA ASP A 240 -22.55 -6.67 13.00
C ASP A 240 -21.72 -7.65 12.15
N TYR A 241 -20.45 -7.33 11.92
CA TYR A 241 -19.49 -8.13 11.17
C TYR A 241 -18.43 -8.81 12.05
N GLY A 242 -18.55 -8.71 13.37
CA GLY A 242 -17.61 -9.26 14.35
C GLY A 242 -16.46 -8.33 14.70
N GLY A 243 -16.44 -7.09 14.19
CA GLY A 243 -15.38 -6.12 14.48
C GLY A 243 -15.63 -5.32 15.76
N ASP A 244 -14.56 -4.84 16.39
CA ASP A 244 -14.58 -3.93 17.53
C ASP A 244 -14.53 -2.47 17.04
N PRO A 245 -15.60 -1.67 17.19
CA PRO A 245 -15.57 -0.26 16.84
C PRO A 245 -14.61 0.58 17.71
N ASP A 246 -14.23 0.08 18.89
CA ASP A 246 -13.29 0.75 19.79
C ASP A 246 -11.84 0.65 19.29
N PHE A 247 -11.52 -0.36 18.48
CA PHE A 247 -10.19 -0.56 17.92
C PHE A 247 -10.20 -0.59 16.38
N VAL A 248 -10.02 0.60 15.79
CA VAL A 248 -9.94 0.79 14.33
C VAL A 248 -8.56 1.31 13.95
N ALA A 249 -7.82 0.56 13.13
CA ALA A 249 -6.60 1.02 12.47
C ALA A 249 -6.87 1.43 11.03
N ILE A 250 -6.02 2.28 10.45
CA ILE A 250 -6.12 2.72 9.05
C ILE A 250 -4.82 2.53 8.28
N THR A 251 -4.91 2.09 7.02
CA THR A 251 -3.77 1.92 6.12
C THR A 251 -4.12 2.29 4.68
N GLY A 252 -3.09 2.62 3.89
CA GLY A 252 -3.26 2.84 2.46
C GLY A 252 -1.92 3.08 1.77
N GLY A 253 -1.90 2.83 0.46
CA GLY A 253 -0.73 3.04 -0.40
C GLY A 253 -0.81 4.35 -1.19
N SER A 254 0.29 5.08 -1.36
CA SER A 254 0.37 6.25 -2.25
C SER A 254 -0.67 7.32 -1.89
N ALA A 255 -1.60 7.67 -2.78
CA ALA A 255 -2.74 8.54 -2.47
C ALA A 255 -3.57 8.05 -1.27
N GLY A 256 -3.73 6.74 -1.10
CA GLY A 256 -4.37 6.14 0.07
C GLY A 256 -3.50 6.27 1.33
N GLY A 257 -2.18 6.26 1.19
CA GLY A 257 -1.24 6.53 2.29
C GLY A 257 -1.34 7.96 2.79
N HIS A 258 -1.45 8.92 1.87
CA HIS A 258 -1.79 10.32 2.18
C HIS A 258 -3.13 10.44 2.92
N LEU A 259 -4.19 9.83 2.38
CA LEU A 259 -5.53 9.94 2.99
C LEU A 259 -5.58 9.27 4.37
N SER A 260 -4.87 8.15 4.54
CA SER A 260 -4.79 7.43 5.81
C SER A 260 -4.04 8.22 6.88
N SER A 261 -2.88 8.80 6.53
CA SER A 261 -2.13 9.65 7.45
C SER A 261 -2.90 10.91 7.81
N LEU A 262 -3.55 11.53 6.83
CA LEU A 262 -4.31 12.75 7.07
C LEU A 262 -5.53 12.51 7.96
N ALA A 263 -6.30 11.44 7.69
CA ALA A 263 -7.45 11.07 8.53
C ALA A 263 -7.04 10.80 9.98
N ALA A 264 -5.94 10.07 10.18
CA ALA A 264 -5.42 9.77 11.51
C ALA A 264 -4.91 11.01 12.28
N LEU A 265 -4.44 12.04 11.57
CA LEU A 265 -3.96 13.29 12.16
C LEU A 265 -5.05 14.36 12.36
N THR A 266 -6.23 14.15 11.77
CA THR A 266 -7.35 15.08 11.83
C THR A 266 -8.64 14.41 12.32
N PRO A 267 -8.61 13.61 13.40
CA PRO A 267 -9.81 12.97 13.91
C PRO A 267 -10.88 14.04 14.23
N ASN A 268 -12.12 13.78 13.83
CA ASN A 268 -13.28 14.62 14.14
C ASN A 268 -13.22 16.06 13.60
N ASP A 269 -12.34 16.35 12.63
CA ASP A 269 -12.31 17.66 11.97
C ASP A 269 -13.62 17.90 11.17
N PRO A 270 -14.46 18.87 11.58
CA PRO A 270 -15.78 19.10 10.97
C PRO A 270 -15.68 19.60 9.52
N VAL A 271 -14.56 20.22 9.13
CA VAL A 271 -14.37 20.71 7.75
C VAL A 271 -14.40 19.55 6.75
N TRP A 272 -14.00 18.35 7.17
CA TRP A 272 -14.02 17.13 6.35
C TRP A 272 -15.09 16.13 6.80
N GLN A 273 -16.06 16.57 7.60
CA GLN A 273 -17.23 15.78 8.01
C GLN A 273 -18.58 16.45 7.71
N PRO A 274 -18.78 17.06 6.53
CA PRO A 274 -20.02 17.76 6.25
C PRO A 274 -21.22 16.80 6.30
N GLY A 275 -22.18 17.09 7.18
CA GLY A 275 -23.40 16.32 7.42
C GLY A 275 -23.22 15.07 8.29
N PHE A 276 -22.09 14.93 8.97
CA PHE A 276 -21.81 13.87 9.97
C PHE A 276 -20.75 14.36 10.99
N GLU A 277 -20.86 15.63 11.38
CA GLU A 277 -19.90 16.33 12.22
C GLU A 277 -19.74 15.69 13.61
N ASP A 278 -20.82 15.11 14.16
CA ASP A 278 -20.82 14.46 15.48
C ASP A 278 -20.25 13.04 15.47
N ALA A 279 -19.96 12.47 14.29
CA ALA A 279 -19.46 11.10 14.20
C ALA A 279 -17.99 10.99 14.61
N ASP A 280 -17.68 9.96 15.40
CA ASP A 280 -16.29 9.59 15.71
C ASP A 280 -15.58 9.05 14.46
N THR A 281 -14.46 9.68 14.10
CA THR A 281 -13.55 9.25 13.04
C THR A 281 -12.12 9.06 13.55
N SER A 282 -11.96 8.90 14.87
CA SER A 282 -10.66 8.57 15.47
C SER A 282 -10.23 7.12 15.17
N VAL A 283 -8.91 6.93 15.12
CA VAL A 283 -8.27 5.63 14.85
C VAL A 283 -7.21 5.35 15.92
N ALA A 284 -7.05 4.07 16.24
CA ALA A 284 -6.09 3.58 17.24
C ALA A 284 -4.66 3.49 16.69
N ALA A 285 -4.49 3.38 15.36
CA ALA A 285 -3.18 3.30 14.70
C ALA A 285 -3.28 3.68 13.21
N ALA A 286 -2.15 4.13 12.63
CA ALA A 286 -2.06 4.45 11.22
C ALA A 286 -0.83 3.82 10.55
N VAL A 287 -1.03 3.29 9.34
CA VAL A 287 0.01 2.60 8.57
C VAL A 287 0.03 3.12 7.12
N PRO A 288 0.53 4.34 6.87
CA PRO A 288 0.63 4.87 5.53
C PRO A 288 1.84 4.25 4.79
N ILE A 289 1.62 3.76 3.58
CA ILE A 289 2.64 3.07 2.77
C ILE A 289 2.96 3.95 1.55
N TYR A 290 4.22 4.39 1.45
CA TYR A 290 4.78 5.28 0.42
C TYR A 290 3.84 6.46 0.10
N GLY A 291 3.27 7.07 1.14
CA GLY A 291 2.32 8.17 1.00
C GLY A 291 2.97 9.45 0.51
N ARG A 292 2.14 10.41 0.11
CA ARG A 292 2.56 11.79 -0.17
C ARG A 292 2.11 12.70 0.96
N TYR A 293 3.03 13.24 1.75
CA TYR A 293 2.69 13.96 2.98
C TYR A 293 2.80 15.48 2.87
N ASP A 294 3.50 15.97 1.84
CA ASP A 294 3.65 17.39 1.50
C ASP A 294 3.06 17.71 0.11
N TRP A 295 2.05 18.57 0.11
CA TRP A 295 1.35 19.08 -1.07
C TRP A 295 1.64 20.56 -1.37
N PHE A 296 2.60 21.20 -0.72
CA PHE A 296 2.83 22.65 -0.86
C PHE A 296 4.26 23.03 -1.26
N THR A 297 5.26 22.19 -1.01
CA THR A 297 6.64 22.53 -1.37
C THR A 297 6.85 22.32 -2.87
N VAL A 298 7.48 23.30 -3.53
CA VAL A 298 7.75 23.30 -4.98
C VAL A 298 9.22 23.03 -5.32
N SER A 299 10.13 23.11 -4.35
CA SER A 299 11.56 22.85 -4.52
C SER A 299 11.88 21.38 -4.29
N GLY A 300 12.90 20.88 -5.00
CA GLY A 300 13.32 19.47 -4.93
C GLY A 300 12.71 18.60 -6.02
N SER A 301 13.23 17.38 -6.12
CA SER A 301 12.95 16.44 -7.20
C SER A 301 11.46 16.09 -7.31
N GLY A 302 10.88 16.24 -8.52
CA GLY A 302 9.50 15.87 -8.85
C GLY A 302 8.40 16.72 -8.21
N ARG A 303 8.73 17.67 -7.32
CA ARG A 303 7.74 18.46 -6.59
C ARG A 303 6.96 19.43 -7.49
N ARG A 304 7.61 20.03 -8.50
CA ARG A 304 6.94 20.97 -9.43
C ARG A 304 5.88 20.27 -10.28
N GLU A 305 6.23 19.11 -10.84
CA GLU A 305 5.33 18.27 -11.63
C GLU A 305 4.17 17.79 -10.77
N PHE A 306 4.44 17.41 -9.52
CA PHE A 306 3.41 17.02 -8.57
C PHE A 306 2.41 18.16 -8.27
N ILE A 307 2.90 19.36 -7.97
CA ILE A 307 2.04 20.53 -7.73
C ILE A 307 1.26 20.91 -9.01
N ALA A 308 1.86 20.75 -10.20
CA ALA A 308 1.17 20.94 -11.46
C ALA A 308 0.04 19.91 -11.66
N PHE A 309 0.28 18.65 -11.29
CA PHE A 309 -0.73 17.60 -11.31
C PHE A 309 -1.87 17.89 -10.32
N LEU A 310 -1.56 18.18 -9.06
CA LEU A 310 -2.57 18.47 -8.04
C LEU A 310 -3.46 19.65 -8.43
N GLN A 311 -2.88 20.78 -8.82
CA GLN A 311 -3.67 21.99 -9.11
C GLN A 311 -4.54 21.86 -10.37
N ARG A 312 -4.14 21.03 -11.34
CA ARG A 312 -4.88 20.84 -12.60
C ARG A 312 -5.91 19.72 -12.54
N PHE A 313 -5.63 18.66 -11.77
CA PHE A 313 -6.38 17.42 -11.83
C PHE A 313 -7.13 17.10 -10.53
N VAL A 314 -6.49 17.25 -9.38
CA VAL A 314 -7.02 16.81 -8.07
C VAL A 314 -7.78 17.93 -7.36
N VAL A 315 -7.14 19.08 -7.18
CA VAL A 315 -7.70 20.26 -6.51
C VAL A 315 -8.47 21.14 -7.49
N LYS A 316 -8.06 21.18 -8.76
CA LYS A 316 -8.62 22.03 -9.82
C LYS A 316 -8.71 23.52 -9.45
N LYS A 317 -7.75 24.00 -8.64
CA LYS A 317 -7.59 25.40 -8.26
C LYS A 317 -6.13 25.81 -8.38
N PRO A 318 -5.81 27.04 -8.86
CA PRO A 318 -4.43 27.51 -8.96
C PRO A 318 -3.71 27.49 -7.60
N PHE A 319 -2.52 26.88 -7.56
CA PHE A 319 -1.75 26.73 -6.32
C PHE A 319 -1.41 28.06 -5.66
N LYS A 320 -1.00 29.07 -6.46
CA LYS A 320 -0.59 30.39 -5.96
C LYS A 320 -1.71 31.12 -5.22
N GLU A 321 -2.94 31.01 -5.70
CA GLU A 321 -4.11 31.70 -5.16
C GLU A 321 -4.78 30.90 -4.02
N ASN A 322 -4.59 29.58 -3.99
CA ASN A 322 -5.31 28.67 -3.09
C ASN A 322 -4.36 27.91 -2.16
N ARG A 323 -3.19 28.49 -1.83
CA ARG A 323 -2.12 27.80 -1.10
C ARG A 323 -2.58 27.14 0.21
N GLN A 324 -3.53 27.75 0.92
CA GLN A 324 -4.06 27.19 2.17
C GLN A 324 -4.70 25.82 1.96
N VAL A 325 -5.42 25.58 0.85
CA VAL A 325 -6.03 24.28 0.54
C VAL A 325 -4.98 23.17 0.46
N PHE A 326 -3.82 23.48 -0.10
CA PHE A 326 -2.71 22.53 -0.24
C PHE A 326 -1.97 22.32 1.08
N LEU A 327 -1.81 23.37 1.89
CA LEU A 327 -1.31 23.24 3.25
C LEU A 327 -2.23 22.38 4.10
N ASP A 328 -3.55 22.60 4.00
CA ASP A 328 -4.54 21.87 4.76
C ASP A 328 -4.55 20.39 4.42
N ALA A 329 -4.42 20.06 3.13
CA ALA A 329 -4.28 18.69 2.65
C ALA A 329 -2.96 18.03 3.07
N SER A 330 -1.93 18.79 3.42
CA SER A 330 -0.61 18.21 3.74
C SER A 330 -0.59 17.59 5.14
N SER A 331 -0.48 16.26 5.22
CA SER A 331 -0.38 15.54 6.51
C SER A 331 0.76 16.06 7.39
N ILE A 332 1.90 16.47 6.80
CA ILE A 332 3.04 17.03 7.54
C ILE A 332 2.72 18.37 8.25
N LYS A 333 1.61 19.03 7.89
CA LYS A 333 1.11 20.25 8.55
C LYS A 333 0.05 19.97 9.62
N ARG A 334 -0.26 18.70 9.86
CA ARG A 334 -1.28 18.25 10.83
C ARG A 334 -0.69 17.40 11.96
N LEU A 335 0.64 17.40 12.12
CA LEU A 335 1.32 16.68 13.21
C LEU A 335 0.85 17.20 14.57
N ARG A 336 0.65 16.29 15.52
CA ARG A 336 0.12 16.61 16.85
C ARG A 336 0.69 15.66 17.92
N PRO A 337 0.87 16.11 19.18
CA PRO A 337 1.48 15.29 20.23
C PRO A 337 0.72 14.00 20.57
N ASP A 338 -0.60 14.04 20.46
CA ASP A 338 -1.51 12.93 20.73
C ASP A 338 -1.91 12.17 19.44
N ALA A 339 -1.12 12.29 18.37
CA ALA A 339 -1.27 11.41 17.21
C ALA A 339 -1.20 9.94 17.64
N PRO A 340 -1.99 9.02 17.04
CA PRO A 340 -1.91 7.60 17.35
C PRO A 340 -0.53 7.03 16.95
N PRO A 341 -0.18 5.80 17.31
CA PRO A 341 1.02 5.14 16.79
C PRO A 341 1.02 5.05 15.25
N PHE A 342 2.17 5.31 14.63
CA PHE A 342 2.37 5.23 13.18
C PHE A 342 3.39 4.16 12.79
N PHE A 343 3.11 3.43 11.71
CA PHE A 343 4.11 2.63 11.01
C PHE A 343 4.17 3.02 9.53
N ILE A 344 5.23 3.72 9.15
CA ILE A 344 5.43 4.26 7.80
C ILE A 344 6.36 3.32 7.04
N LEU A 345 6.00 2.93 5.81
CA LEU A 345 6.87 2.11 4.95
C LEU A 345 7.11 2.82 3.62
N HIS A 346 8.34 2.82 3.10
CA HIS A 346 8.66 3.44 1.82
C HIS A 346 9.70 2.66 1.04
N GLY A 347 9.54 2.56 -0.28
CA GLY A 347 10.54 1.93 -1.14
C GLY A 347 11.71 2.86 -1.43
N GLN A 348 12.94 2.40 -1.25
CA GLN A 348 14.15 3.20 -1.50
C GLN A 348 14.27 3.64 -2.97
N ASP A 349 13.80 2.79 -3.87
CA ASP A 349 13.87 3.00 -5.31
C ASP A 349 12.53 3.47 -5.89
N ASP A 350 11.65 4.05 -5.06
CA ASP A 350 10.39 4.63 -5.52
C ASP A 350 10.63 5.76 -6.54
N SER A 351 10.20 5.54 -7.78
CA SER A 351 10.32 6.48 -8.89
C SER A 351 9.12 7.42 -9.03
N ILE A 352 8.05 7.24 -8.27
CA ILE A 352 6.85 8.08 -8.32
C ILE A 352 6.85 9.08 -7.15
N ILE A 353 7.10 8.60 -5.94
CA ILE A 353 7.19 9.40 -4.73
C ILE A 353 8.58 9.21 -4.13
N PRO A 354 9.45 10.23 -4.18
CA PRO A 354 10.79 10.13 -3.63
C PRO A 354 10.77 9.66 -2.17
N VAL A 355 11.65 8.73 -1.82
CA VAL A 355 11.76 8.16 -0.46
C VAL A 355 11.98 9.21 0.64
N GLY A 356 12.53 10.37 0.28
CA GLY A 356 12.67 11.52 1.18
C GLY A 356 11.34 11.96 1.80
N GLU A 357 10.22 11.85 1.08
CA GLU A 357 8.89 12.20 1.61
C GLU A 357 8.52 11.36 2.84
N GLY A 358 8.78 10.04 2.79
CA GLY A 358 8.52 9.15 3.92
C GLY A 358 9.48 9.39 5.08
N ARG A 359 10.75 9.64 4.79
CA ARG A 359 11.77 9.92 5.80
C ARG A 359 11.49 11.22 6.55
N GLU A 360 11.28 12.32 5.82
CA GLU A 360 10.96 13.64 6.36
C GLU A 360 9.70 13.60 7.23
N PHE A 361 8.65 12.91 6.77
CA PHE A 361 7.41 12.78 7.54
C PHE A 361 7.59 11.95 8.82
N ALA A 362 8.32 10.83 8.76
CA ALA A 362 8.58 10.00 9.92
C ALA A 362 9.43 10.73 10.98
N GLU A 363 10.46 11.46 10.54
CA GLU A 363 11.31 12.28 11.42
C GLU A 363 10.49 13.39 12.08
N ALA A 364 9.75 14.18 11.30
CA ALA A 364 8.93 15.27 11.84
C ALA A 364 7.83 14.75 12.80
N LEU A 365 7.24 13.58 12.52
CA LEU A 365 6.23 13.01 13.42
C LEU A 365 6.85 12.50 14.72
N ARG A 366 8.07 11.94 14.70
CA ARG A 366 8.80 11.52 15.92
C ARG A 366 9.13 12.69 16.83
N GLU A 367 9.43 13.85 16.27
CA GLU A 367 9.74 15.05 17.05
C GLU A 367 8.51 15.59 17.80
N VAL A 368 7.31 15.40 17.25
CA VAL A 368 6.07 15.98 17.77
C VAL A 368 5.26 14.98 18.61
N SER A 369 5.14 13.73 18.15
CA SER A 369 4.23 12.74 18.74
C SER A 369 4.81 12.10 20.00
N THR A 370 3.95 11.88 20.98
CA THR A 370 4.23 11.08 22.18
C THR A 370 4.02 9.58 21.96
N SER A 371 3.42 9.19 20.84
CA SER A 371 3.18 7.80 20.45
C SER A 371 4.36 7.23 19.65
N THR A 372 4.39 5.91 19.53
CA THR A 372 5.43 5.22 18.78
C THR A 372 5.34 5.47 17.27
N VAL A 373 6.47 5.79 16.63
CA VAL A 373 6.59 5.98 15.18
C VAL A 373 7.68 5.07 14.62
N ALA A 374 7.26 4.00 13.96
CA ALA A 374 8.14 3.10 13.21
C ALA A 374 8.26 3.55 11.74
N TYR A 375 9.46 3.42 11.16
CA TYR A 375 9.71 3.76 9.75
C TYR A 375 10.58 2.69 9.10
N ALA A 376 10.05 2.03 8.07
CA ALA A 376 10.75 1.02 7.30
C ALA A 376 11.05 1.52 5.87
N GLU A 377 12.32 1.74 5.58
CA GLU A 377 12.80 1.98 4.23
C GLU A 377 13.23 0.66 3.59
N ILE A 378 12.58 0.26 2.50
CA ILE A 378 12.78 -1.05 1.87
C ILE A 378 13.76 -0.93 0.70
N PRO A 379 14.97 -1.49 0.79
CA PRO A 379 15.95 -1.40 -0.28
C PRO A 379 15.48 -2.04 -1.57
N HIS A 380 15.80 -1.38 -2.69
CA HIS A 380 15.42 -1.80 -4.05
C HIS A 380 13.92 -1.94 -4.29
N ALA A 381 13.07 -1.48 -3.37
CA ALA A 381 11.63 -1.49 -3.56
C ALA A 381 11.21 -0.27 -4.36
N GLN A 382 10.42 -0.53 -5.39
CA GLN A 382 9.78 0.45 -6.24
C GLN A 382 8.43 0.87 -5.61
N HIS A 383 7.79 1.92 -6.13
CA HIS A 383 6.41 2.26 -5.79
C HIS A 383 5.49 1.03 -5.88
N ALA A 384 4.49 0.93 -4.99
CA ALA A 384 3.52 -0.17 -4.99
C ALA A 384 4.13 -1.59 -4.86
N PHE A 385 5.23 -1.74 -4.11
CA PHE A 385 5.90 -3.02 -3.86
C PHE A 385 5.03 -4.06 -3.13
N ASP A 386 3.94 -3.64 -2.49
CA ASP A 386 3.01 -4.48 -1.73
C ASP A 386 1.76 -4.90 -2.52
N PHE A 387 1.59 -4.43 -3.75
CA PHE A 387 0.34 -4.62 -4.50
C PHE A 387 0.16 -6.05 -5.02
N TYR A 388 1.20 -6.61 -5.66
CA TYR A 388 1.08 -7.92 -6.30
C TYR A 388 1.06 -9.02 -5.25
N TYR A 389 -0.02 -9.81 -5.23
CA TYR A 389 -0.15 -10.93 -4.30
C TYR A 389 1.02 -11.91 -4.39
N GLY A 390 1.60 -12.13 -5.57
CA GLY A 390 2.74 -13.02 -5.76
C GLY A 390 4.11 -12.46 -5.32
N SER A 391 4.20 -11.18 -4.92
CA SER A 391 5.46 -10.58 -4.49
C SER A 391 5.79 -10.99 -3.05
N PRO A 392 7.03 -11.46 -2.77
CA PRO A 392 7.49 -11.66 -1.39
C PRO A 392 7.36 -10.40 -0.53
N ARG A 393 7.61 -9.22 -1.11
CA ARG A 393 7.52 -7.94 -0.39
C ARG A 393 6.10 -7.66 0.07
N ALA A 394 5.08 -7.96 -0.74
CA ALA A 394 3.68 -7.83 -0.35
C ALA A 394 3.34 -8.64 0.91
N HIS A 395 3.87 -9.85 1.03
CA HIS A 395 3.67 -10.68 2.22
C HIS A 395 4.48 -10.19 3.42
N TYR A 396 5.72 -9.72 3.23
CA TYR A 396 6.51 -9.16 4.32
C TYR A 396 5.92 -7.84 4.84
N THR A 397 5.38 -7.00 3.96
CA THR A 397 4.58 -5.83 4.34
C THR A 397 3.38 -6.26 5.18
N ALA A 398 2.62 -7.25 4.71
CA ALA A 398 1.44 -7.74 5.42
C ALA A 398 1.76 -8.26 6.84
N GLN A 399 2.85 -9.02 6.97
CA GLN A 399 3.33 -9.55 8.25
C GLN A 399 3.78 -8.43 9.18
N ALA A 400 4.59 -7.48 8.69
CA ALA A 400 5.11 -6.39 9.50
C ALA A 400 3.99 -5.47 10.02
N VAL A 401 3.02 -5.16 9.15
CA VAL A 401 1.85 -4.36 9.52
C VAL A 401 0.99 -5.10 10.53
N GLU A 402 0.75 -6.40 10.33
CA GLU A 402 -0.02 -7.19 11.29
C GLU A 402 0.66 -7.26 12.67
N VAL A 403 1.98 -7.45 12.72
CA VAL A 403 2.72 -7.48 13.98
C VAL A 403 2.68 -6.13 14.68
N PHE A 404 2.90 -5.03 13.95
CA PHE A 404 2.79 -3.68 14.50
C PHE A 404 1.38 -3.42 15.08
N LEU A 405 0.35 -3.71 14.30
CA LEU A 405 -1.03 -3.45 14.72
C LEU A 405 -1.47 -4.35 15.87
N SER A 406 -1.04 -5.62 15.89
CA SER A 406 -1.31 -6.56 17.00
C SER A 406 -0.61 -6.12 18.29
N TRP A 407 0.58 -5.52 18.19
CA TRP A 407 1.27 -4.90 19.32
C TRP A 407 0.51 -3.69 19.86
N VAL A 408 0.01 -2.80 18.98
CA VAL A 408 -0.81 -1.65 19.39
C VAL A 408 -2.10 -2.13 20.07
N HIS A 409 -2.75 -3.14 19.49
CA HIS A 409 -3.96 -3.74 20.05
C HIS A 409 -3.71 -4.33 21.44
N ALA A 410 -2.64 -5.10 21.63
CA ALA A 410 -2.31 -5.68 22.93
C ALA A 410 -2.11 -4.60 24.01
N LYS A 411 -1.44 -3.49 23.66
CA LYS A 411 -1.27 -2.35 24.57
C LYS A 411 -2.58 -1.63 24.85
N HIS A 412 -3.44 -1.47 23.85
CA HIS A 412 -4.77 -0.87 23.99
C HIS A 412 -5.64 -1.69 24.94
N THR A 413 -5.73 -3.00 24.75
CA THR A 413 -6.51 -3.91 25.60
C THR A 413 -6.01 -3.89 27.04
N ALA A 414 -4.70 -4.00 27.27
CA ALA A 414 -4.11 -3.92 28.60
C ALA A 414 -4.37 -2.56 29.29
N ALA A 415 -4.41 -1.46 28.53
CA ALA A 415 -4.78 -0.15 29.08
C ALA A 415 -6.26 -0.06 29.45
N LYS A 416 -7.16 -0.65 28.65
CA LYS A 416 -8.60 -0.73 28.91
C LYS A 416 -8.88 -1.55 30.17
N GLU A 417 -8.25 -2.71 30.32
CA GLU A 417 -8.36 -3.57 31.49
C GLU A 417 -7.89 -2.88 32.78
N ARG A 418 -6.73 -2.21 32.75
CA ARG A 418 -6.25 -1.44 33.92
C ARG A 418 -7.21 -0.35 34.36
N ARG A 419 -7.86 0.35 33.41
CA ARG A 419 -8.87 1.37 33.73
C ARG A 419 -10.14 0.76 34.31
N ALA A 420 -10.54 -0.42 33.83
CA ALA A 420 -11.71 -1.13 34.34
C ALA A 420 -11.52 -1.67 35.77
N VAL A 421 -10.28 -1.98 36.16
CA VAL A 421 -9.95 -2.41 37.55
C VAL A 421 -9.78 -1.22 38.50
N ALA A 422 -9.46 -0.03 37.98
CA ALA A 422 -9.25 1.18 38.77
C ALA A 422 -10.53 1.97 39.07
N ASN A 423 -11.61 1.71 38.32
CA ASN A 423 -12.96 2.24 38.54
C ASN A 423 -13.81 1.19 39.24
#